data_AF-A0AAF3FMW1-F1
#
_entry.id   AF-A0AAF3FMW1-F1
#
_cell.length_a   1.000
_cell.length_b   1.000
_cell.length_c   1.000
_cell.angle_alpha   90.00
_cell.angle_beta   90.00
_cell.angle_gamma   90.00
#
_symmetry.space_group_name_H-M   'P 1'
#
loop_
_entity.id
_entity.type
_entity.pdbx_description
1 polymer ?
#
loop_
_entity_poly.entity_id
_entity_poly.type
_entity_poly.pdbx_seq_one_letter_code
_entity_poly.pdbx_strand_id
1 'polypeptide(L)'
;MLSPKYFGAAVNRRDTAVLSQVNNVFKDNCRAKSGGGCSCDIKWGDSVEQRDFYSDTDCKKSVEQQTVDNKKALNKEIQQKFGGFKDNCFPKPSGGCKCEVNLGRTGDAPQVIEYHNEADCKKSIEAETAENKKDVNEEIKQKYGDFKENCFPKPSGGCKCNEKDASGADVVASYSTDAQCKELVPRNKEKREAREDTRTQSQFQVNVRQQKDSDSPSQNVRDPVRDQAQANYRAVVNELNEKFKGLREGCYPRPKGCLCVTGKDRSGNDITRRFMKDTECKCTAGSPGCPV
;
A
#
# COMPACT_ATOMS: atom_id res chain seq x y z
N MET A 1 -23.34 -41.81 64.04
CA MET A 1 -23.46 -40.36 63.79
C MET A 1 -22.44 -39.99 62.72
N LEU A 2 -22.88 -39.31 61.66
CA LEU A 2 -22.19 -39.13 60.37
C LEU A 2 -21.08 -38.06 60.41
N SER A 3 -20.05 -38.26 59.58
CA SER A 3 -18.83 -37.46 59.39
C SER A 3 -19.04 -36.00 58.94
N PRO A 4 -18.09 -35.08 59.22
CA PRO A 4 -17.97 -33.82 58.49
C PRO A 4 -16.98 -33.90 57.32
N LYS A 5 -17.42 -33.45 56.15
CA LYS A 5 -16.64 -33.26 54.92
C LYS A 5 -15.86 -31.94 55.00
N TYR A 6 -14.54 -32.00 54.82
CA TYR A 6 -13.71 -30.83 54.53
C TYR A 6 -13.94 -30.39 53.07
N PHE A 7 -14.40 -29.14 52.88
CA PHE A 7 -14.46 -28.49 51.57
C PHE A 7 -13.10 -27.86 51.25
N GLY A 8 -12.47 -28.33 50.17
CA GLY A 8 -11.31 -27.66 49.58
C GLY A 8 -11.72 -26.38 48.86
N ALA A 9 -11.09 -25.26 49.21
CA ALA A 9 -11.23 -24.01 48.48
C ALA A 9 -10.34 -24.05 47.22
N ALA A 10 -10.99 -24.10 46.06
CA ALA A 10 -10.34 -23.90 44.77
C ALA A 10 -9.89 -22.44 44.65
N VAL A 11 -8.58 -22.22 44.54
CA VAL A 11 -8.00 -20.93 44.16
C VAL A 11 -8.35 -20.67 42.69
N ASN A 12 -9.37 -19.84 42.47
CA ASN A 12 -9.66 -19.30 41.15
C ASN A 12 -8.49 -18.40 40.70
N ARG A 13 -7.79 -18.83 39.65
CA ARG A 13 -6.86 -18.01 38.88
C ARG A 13 -7.63 -16.83 38.30
N ARG A 14 -7.55 -15.66 38.95
CA ARG A 14 -8.03 -14.39 38.42
C ARG A 14 -7.02 -13.82 37.42
N ASP A 15 -7.44 -13.83 36.16
CA ASP A 15 -7.29 -12.75 35.18
C ASP A 15 -5.89 -12.17 34.92
N THR A 16 -5.19 -12.80 33.98
CA THR A 16 -4.05 -12.25 33.23
C THR A 16 -4.41 -11.08 32.30
N ALA A 17 -5.66 -10.59 32.31
CA ALA A 17 -6.13 -9.52 31.42
C ALA A 17 -5.98 -8.10 31.99
N VAL A 18 -5.86 -7.94 33.32
CA VAL A 18 -5.77 -6.63 33.99
C VAL A 18 -4.37 -6.00 33.83
N LEU A 19 -3.34 -6.79 33.53
CA LEU A 19 -1.97 -6.31 33.32
C LEU A 19 -1.77 -5.53 32.01
N SER A 20 -2.70 -5.59 31.04
CA SER A 20 -2.56 -4.85 29.79
C SER A 20 -2.90 -3.35 29.91
N GLN A 21 -3.73 -2.96 30.89
CA GLN A 21 -4.11 -1.56 31.10
C GLN A 21 -3.05 -0.74 31.85
N VAL A 22 -2.12 -1.39 32.57
CA VAL A 22 -1.08 -0.70 33.35
C VAL A 22 0.13 -0.27 32.49
N ASN A 23 0.28 -0.84 31.28
CA ASN A 23 1.42 -0.58 30.40
C ASN A 23 1.38 0.76 29.66
N ASN A 24 0.25 1.48 29.64
CA ASN A 24 0.18 2.80 28.99
C ASN A 24 0.74 3.95 29.85
N VAL A 25 1.09 3.68 31.11
CA VAL A 25 1.57 4.70 32.06
C VAL A 25 3.10 4.71 32.15
N PHE A 26 3.76 3.58 31.87
CA PHE A 26 5.22 3.46 31.89
C PHE A 26 5.81 3.74 30.51
N LYS A 27 7.02 4.32 30.44
CA LYS A 27 7.78 4.47 29.18
C LYS A 27 7.90 3.10 28.50
N ASP A 28 7.94 3.08 27.17
CA ASP A 28 7.83 1.84 26.39
C ASP A 28 8.93 0.81 26.68
N ASN A 29 10.08 1.26 27.17
CA ASN A 29 11.21 0.43 27.57
C ASN A 29 11.21 0.08 29.07
N CYS A 30 10.15 0.40 29.81
CA CYS A 30 10.09 0.25 31.26
C CYS A 30 8.92 -0.64 31.72
N ARG A 31 9.11 -1.37 32.81
CA ARG A 31 8.14 -2.31 33.40
C ARG A 31 8.11 -2.20 34.92
N ALA A 32 6.93 -2.38 35.53
CA ALA A 32 6.78 -2.36 36.99
C ALA A 32 7.41 -3.60 37.65
N LYS A 33 7.96 -3.43 38.86
CA LYS A 33 8.52 -4.52 39.68
C LYS A 33 7.52 -4.94 40.76
N SER A 34 7.50 -6.23 41.08
CA SER A 34 6.58 -6.83 42.07
C SER A 34 6.74 -6.30 43.51
N GLY A 35 7.84 -5.60 43.81
CA GLY A 35 8.16 -5.05 45.13
C GLY A 35 8.12 -3.52 45.22
N GLY A 36 7.52 -2.85 44.23
CA GLY A 36 7.58 -1.40 44.07
C GLY A 36 8.81 -0.96 43.27
N GLY A 37 8.68 0.14 42.53
CA GLY A 37 9.68 0.58 41.58
C GLY A 37 9.52 -0.09 40.22
N CYS A 38 10.47 0.19 39.33
CA CYS A 38 10.35 -0.14 37.92
C CYS A 38 11.72 -0.39 37.28
N SER A 39 11.73 -1.18 36.22
CA SER A 39 12.94 -1.58 35.48
C SER A 39 12.84 -1.07 34.06
N CYS A 40 13.88 -0.40 33.56
CA CYS A 40 13.95 0.10 32.20
C CYS A 40 15.12 -0.49 31.43
N ASP A 41 14.90 -0.87 30.17
CA ASP A 41 15.95 -1.33 29.27
C ASP A 41 16.53 -0.12 28.51
N ILE A 42 17.78 0.25 28.78
CA ILE A 42 18.46 1.41 28.19
C ILE A 42 19.42 0.90 27.12
N LYS A 43 19.29 1.45 25.91
CA LYS A 43 20.19 1.13 24.78
C LYS A 43 21.40 2.06 24.77
N TRP A 44 22.59 1.47 24.77
CA TRP A 44 23.87 2.16 24.54
C TRP A 44 24.56 1.48 23.36
N GLY A 45 24.47 2.09 22.18
CA GLY A 45 24.92 1.46 20.93
C GLY A 45 24.17 0.15 20.67
N ASP A 46 24.93 -0.94 20.50
CA ASP A 46 24.38 -2.30 20.29
C ASP A 46 24.05 -3.06 21.58
N SER A 47 24.37 -2.48 22.74
CA SER A 47 24.12 -3.11 24.05
C SER A 47 22.84 -2.60 24.70
N VAL A 48 22.12 -3.51 25.36
CA VAL A 48 20.92 -3.19 26.16
C VAL A 48 21.27 -3.46 27.62
N GLU A 49 21.19 -2.44 28.47
CA GLU A 49 21.42 -2.54 29.91
C GLU A 49 20.10 -2.34 30.66
N GLN A 50 19.83 -3.17 31.65
CA GLN A 50 18.66 -3.04 32.50
C GLN A 50 18.98 -2.13 33.69
N ARG A 51 18.26 -1.03 33.83
CA ARG A 51 18.35 -0.10 34.97
C ARG A 51 17.09 -0.20 35.82
N ASP A 52 17.29 -0.49 37.09
CA ASP A 52 16.21 -0.55 38.08
C ASP A 52 16.09 0.78 38.84
N PHE A 53 14.86 1.23 39.04
CA PHE A 53 14.48 2.40 39.83
C PHE A 53 13.63 1.96 41.01
N TYR A 54 13.81 2.64 42.14
CA TYR A 54 13.09 2.35 43.38
C TYR A 54 11.67 2.95 43.40
N SER A 55 11.41 3.98 42.58
CA SER A 55 10.11 4.64 42.46
C SER A 55 9.52 4.45 41.06
N ASP A 56 8.21 4.22 41.00
CA ASP A 56 7.49 4.12 39.74
C ASP A 56 7.50 5.43 38.95
N THR A 57 7.66 6.58 39.63
CA THR A 57 7.62 7.91 39.01
C THR A 57 8.70 8.09 37.93
N ASP A 58 9.87 7.48 38.11
CA ASP A 58 11.00 7.64 37.19
C ASP A 58 10.79 6.92 35.85
N CYS A 59 9.93 5.91 35.86
CA CYS A 59 9.58 5.13 34.69
C CYS A 59 8.25 5.52 34.07
N LYS A 60 7.46 6.38 34.71
CA LYS A 60 6.21 6.86 34.12
C LYS A 60 6.49 7.79 32.95
N LYS A 61 5.58 7.75 31.96
CA LYS A 61 5.53 8.73 30.88
C LYS A 61 5.19 10.10 31.48
N SER A 62 5.67 11.17 30.86
CA SER A 62 5.18 12.50 31.20
C SER A 62 3.70 12.61 30.82
N VAL A 63 2.98 13.56 31.44
CA VAL A 63 1.56 13.80 31.14
C VAL A 63 1.37 14.15 29.67
N GLU A 64 2.31 14.88 29.07
CA GLU A 64 2.31 15.24 27.65
C GLU A 64 2.46 14.00 26.77
N GLN A 65 3.41 13.12 27.09
CA GLN A 65 3.62 11.89 26.32
C GLN A 65 2.41 10.94 26.43
N GLN A 66 1.84 10.82 27.63
CA GLN A 66 0.63 10.04 27.84
C GLN A 66 -0.56 10.61 27.06
N THR A 67 -0.67 11.94 26.98
CA THR A 67 -1.72 12.62 26.22
C THR A 67 -1.56 12.38 24.72
N VAL A 68 -0.34 12.42 24.19
CA VAL A 68 -0.04 12.10 22.79
C VAL A 68 -0.41 10.65 22.48
N ASP A 69 -0.05 9.72 23.35
CA ASP A 69 -0.34 8.30 23.17
C ASP A 69 -1.85 8.03 23.25
N ASN A 70 -2.54 8.64 24.21
CA ASN A 70 -4.00 8.55 24.32
C ASN A 70 -4.70 9.14 23.10
N LYS A 71 -4.25 10.30 22.59
CA LYS A 71 -4.80 10.91 21.37
C LYS A 71 -4.57 10.02 20.16
N LYS A 72 -3.38 9.41 20.04
CA LYS A 72 -3.05 8.47 18.96
C LYS A 72 -3.90 7.20 19.04
N ALA A 73 -4.07 6.65 20.25
CA ALA A 73 -4.92 5.49 20.49
C ALA A 73 -6.39 5.80 20.17
N LEU A 74 -6.91 6.94 20.62
CA LEU A 74 -8.27 7.40 20.33
C LEU A 74 -8.47 7.61 18.82
N ASN A 75 -7.53 8.26 18.14
CA ASN A 75 -7.61 8.45 16.69
C ASN A 75 -7.60 7.11 15.94
N LYS A 76 -6.78 6.14 16.40
CA LYS A 76 -6.76 4.78 15.84
C LYS A 76 -8.09 4.07 16.07
N GLU A 77 -8.67 4.19 17.26
CA GLU A 77 -9.98 3.62 17.57
C GLU A 77 -11.09 4.26 16.73
N ILE A 78 -11.07 5.59 16.58
CA ILE A 78 -11.98 6.32 15.69
C ILE A 78 -11.81 5.81 14.25
N GLN A 79 -10.58 5.68 13.76
CA GLN A 79 -10.36 5.21 12.39
C GLN A 79 -10.74 3.73 12.21
N GLN A 80 -10.59 2.88 13.23
CA GLN A 80 -11.06 1.49 13.16
C GLN A 80 -12.60 1.39 13.18
N LYS A 81 -13.27 2.24 13.94
CA LYS A 81 -14.73 2.22 14.09
C LYS A 81 -15.46 3.01 13.00
N PHE A 82 -14.84 4.04 12.45
CA PHE A 82 -15.48 5.01 11.56
C PHE A 82 -14.70 5.25 10.25
N GLY A 83 -13.44 4.80 10.15
CA GLY A 83 -12.65 4.89 8.93
C GLY A 83 -13.14 3.86 7.92
N GLY A 84 -13.70 4.36 6.82
CA GLY A 84 -14.23 3.55 5.73
C GLY A 84 -15.72 3.71 5.50
N PHE A 85 -16.44 4.50 6.30
CA PHE A 85 -17.82 4.87 5.97
C PHE A 85 -17.85 5.81 4.76
N LYS A 86 -18.90 5.70 3.93
CA LYS A 86 -19.19 6.66 2.87
C LYS A 86 -19.41 8.05 3.48
N ASP A 87 -19.17 9.09 2.68
CA ASP A 87 -19.36 10.46 3.15
C ASP A 87 -20.83 10.66 3.60
N ASN A 88 -21.00 11.37 4.72
CA ASN A 88 -22.29 11.60 5.39
C ASN A 88 -23.00 10.33 5.92
N CYS A 89 -22.27 9.24 6.16
CA CYS A 89 -22.78 8.04 6.83
C CYS A 89 -22.23 7.89 8.26
N PHE A 90 -23.12 7.67 9.23
CA PHE A 90 -22.79 7.54 10.66
C PHE A 90 -23.23 6.19 11.21
N PRO A 91 -22.36 5.42 11.89
CA PRO A 91 -22.71 4.12 12.45
C PRO A 91 -23.72 4.24 13.59
N LYS A 92 -24.58 3.21 13.72
CA LYS A 92 -25.59 3.11 14.78
C LYS A 92 -25.13 2.15 15.90
N PRO A 93 -25.48 2.41 17.18
CA PRO A 93 -25.17 1.50 18.28
C PRO A 93 -25.73 0.08 18.10
N SER A 94 -26.89 -0.03 17.45
CA SER A 94 -27.60 -1.29 17.20
C SER A 94 -27.10 -2.06 15.97
N GLY A 95 -26.01 -1.60 15.34
CA GLY A 95 -25.54 -2.10 14.04
C GLY A 95 -26.12 -1.33 12.86
N GLY A 96 -25.37 -1.31 11.75
CA GLY A 96 -25.69 -0.55 10.54
C GLY A 96 -25.30 0.93 10.64
N CYS A 97 -25.87 1.77 9.79
CA CYS A 97 -25.58 3.21 9.76
C CYS A 97 -26.76 4.05 9.28
N LYS A 98 -26.61 5.36 9.44
CA LYS A 98 -27.53 6.39 8.97
C LYS A 98 -26.77 7.30 8.01
N CYS A 99 -27.19 7.34 6.75
CA CYS A 99 -26.56 8.12 5.70
C CYS A 99 -27.45 9.27 5.25
N GLU A 100 -26.88 10.46 5.16
CA GLU A 100 -27.55 11.64 4.63
C GLU A 100 -27.25 11.76 3.12
N VAL A 101 -28.26 11.54 2.29
CA VAL A 101 -28.14 11.58 0.83
C VAL A 101 -28.85 12.80 0.25
N ASN A 102 -28.11 13.54 -0.58
CA ASN A 102 -28.66 14.64 -1.37
C ASN A 102 -29.08 14.10 -2.74
N LEU A 103 -30.38 13.95 -2.99
CA LEU A 103 -30.93 13.40 -4.24
C LEU A 103 -30.91 14.38 -5.44
N GLY A 104 -30.02 15.37 -5.42
CA GLY A 104 -29.70 16.18 -6.59
C GLY A 104 -30.80 17.13 -7.10
N ARG A 105 -31.91 17.30 -6.37
CA ARG A 105 -32.87 18.38 -6.65
C ARG A 105 -32.53 19.59 -5.79
N THR A 106 -32.14 20.68 -6.45
CA THR A 106 -31.91 21.98 -5.83
C THR A 106 -33.15 22.40 -5.03
N GLY A 107 -33.08 22.33 -3.70
CA GLY A 107 -34.11 22.81 -2.77
C GLY A 107 -34.77 21.77 -1.87
N ASP A 108 -34.52 20.47 -2.06
CA ASP A 108 -35.09 19.43 -1.20
C ASP A 108 -34.20 19.16 0.03
N ALA A 109 -34.83 18.99 1.20
CA ALA A 109 -34.13 18.64 2.43
C ALA A 109 -33.37 17.31 2.26
N PRO A 110 -32.17 17.18 2.84
CA PRO A 110 -31.39 15.96 2.77
C PRO A 110 -32.22 14.78 3.29
N GLN A 111 -32.30 13.70 2.50
CA GLN A 111 -33.00 12.50 2.93
C GLN A 111 -32.05 11.63 3.72
N VAL A 112 -32.56 11.12 4.84
CA VAL A 112 -31.78 10.22 5.67
C VAL A 112 -32.18 8.78 5.40
N ILE A 113 -31.24 8.00 4.90
CA ILE A 113 -31.40 6.57 4.67
C ILE A 113 -30.74 5.80 5.81
N GLU A 114 -31.46 4.82 6.37
CA GLU A 114 -30.91 3.91 7.36
C GLU A 114 -30.59 2.55 6.75
N TYR A 115 -29.36 2.11 6.98
CA TYR A 115 -28.89 0.78 6.62
C TYR A 115 -28.77 -0.08 7.87
N HIS A 116 -29.10 -1.36 7.75
CA HIS A 116 -29.00 -2.32 8.85
C HIS A 116 -27.63 -3.01 8.90
N ASN A 117 -26.93 -3.12 7.76
CA ASN A 117 -25.60 -3.71 7.70
C ASN A 117 -24.53 -2.63 7.57
N GLU A 118 -23.41 -2.82 8.25
CA GLU A 118 -22.27 -1.90 8.19
C GLU A 118 -21.60 -1.90 6.80
N ALA A 119 -21.67 -3.02 6.07
CA ALA A 119 -21.08 -3.13 4.72
C ALA A 119 -21.73 -2.17 3.71
N ASP A 120 -23.04 -1.93 3.84
CA ASP A 120 -23.79 -1.04 2.94
C ASP A 120 -23.39 0.43 3.13
N CYS A 121 -22.80 0.73 4.29
CA CYS A 121 -22.36 2.03 4.73
C CYS A 121 -20.91 2.32 4.38
N LYS A 122 -20.13 1.29 4.07
CA LYS A 122 -18.70 1.42 3.81
C LYS A 122 -18.43 1.76 2.35
N LYS A 123 -17.37 2.53 2.10
CA LYS A 123 -16.82 2.73 0.76
C LYS A 123 -16.39 1.37 0.22
N SER A 124 -16.54 1.16 -1.08
CA SER A 124 -15.97 -0.04 -1.70
C SER A 124 -14.45 0.05 -1.67
N ILE A 125 -13.77 -1.09 -1.68
CA ILE A 125 -12.30 -1.14 -1.69
C ILE A 125 -11.74 -0.36 -2.89
N GLU A 126 -12.43 -0.40 -4.03
CA GLU A 126 -12.05 0.33 -5.24
C GLU A 126 -12.17 1.86 -5.05
N ALA A 127 -13.24 2.32 -4.39
CA ALA A 127 -13.43 3.74 -4.09
C ALA A 127 -12.38 4.24 -3.08
N GLU A 128 -12.13 3.49 -2.01
CA GLU A 128 -11.09 3.80 -1.03
C GLU A 128 -9.69 3.80 -1.67
N THR A 129 -9.40 2.84 -2.56
CA THR A 129 -8.12 2.78 -3.27
C THR A 129 -7.95 3.95 -4.23
N ALA A 130 -9.03 4.39 -4.90
CA ALA A 130 -8.99 5.54 -5.79
C ALA A 130 -8.73 6.85 -5.03
N GLU A 131 -9.39 7.05 -3.89
CA GLU A 131 -9.15 8.17 -2.97
C GLU A 131 -7.71 8.15 -2.44
N ASN A 132 -7.26 7.02 -1.88
CA ASN A 132 -5.89 6.87 -1.37
C ASN A 132 -4.85 7.14 -2.45
N LYS A 133 -5.07 6.68 -3.69
CA LYS A 133 -4.17 6.97 -4.82
C LYS A 133 -4.15 8.45 -5.17
N LYS A 134 -5.30 9.13 -5.10
CA LYS A 134 -5.38 10.57 -5.32
C LYS A 134 -4.63 11.33 -4.23
N ASP A 135 -4.85 10.98 -2.97
CA ASP A 135 -4.21 11.61 -1.82
C ASP A 135 -2.69 11.42 -1.85
N VAL A 136 -2.22 10.21 -2.13
CA VAL A 136 -0.78 9.91 -2.29
C VAL A 136 -0.19 10.71 -3.46
N ASN A 137 -0.90 10.85 -4.58
CA ASN A 137 -0.42 11.65 -5.70
C ASN A 137 -0.36 13.14 -5.36
N GLU A 138 -1.35 13.66 -4.60
CA GLU A 138 -1.34 15.04 -4.11
C GLU A 138 -0.21 15.27 -3.12
N GLU A 139 0.03 14.33 -2.20
CA GLU A 139 1.15 14.40 -1.24
C GLU A 139 2.50 14.38 -1.96
N ILE A 140 2.67 13.51 -2.97
CA ILE A 140 3.88 13.46 -3.80
C ILE A 140 4.07 14.80 -4.54
N LYS A 141 3.00 15.38 -5.10
CA LYS A 141 3.07 16.69 -5.75
C LYS A 141 3.41 17.82 -4.78
N GLN A 142 2.85 17.82 -3.58
CA GLN A 142 3.15 18.85 -2.57
C GLN A 142 4.59 18.76 -2.07
N LYS A 143 5.10 17.54 -1.85
CA LYS A 143 6.46 17.33 -1.33
C LYS A 143 7.52 17.53 -2.41
N TYR A 144 7.29 16.95 -3.58
CA TYR A 144 8.30 16.76 -4.61
C TYR A 144 7.98 17.42 -5.96
N GLY A 145 6.81 18.05 -6.11
CA GLY A 145 6.41 18.70 -7.36
C GLY A 145 7.25 19.91 -7.73
N ASP A 146 7.91 20.54 -6.75
CA ASP A 146 8.79 21.70 -6.96
C ASP A 146 10.27 21.30 -7.17
N PHE A 147 10.57 20.00 -7.29
CA PHE A 147 11.96 19.56 -7.46
C PHE A 147 12.50 19.99 -8.83
N LYS A 148 13.79 20.35 -8.92
CA LYS A 148 14.41 20.74 -10.19
C LYS A 148 14.27 19.60 -11.19
N GLU A 149 14.22 19.95 -12.48
CA GLU A 149 14.19 18.94 -13.54
C GLU A 149 15.43 18.03 -13.42
N ASN A 150 15.22 16.72 -13.47
CA ASN A 150 16.22 15.66 -13.25
C ASN A 150 16.64 15.41 -11.79
N CYS A 151 15.91 15.93 -10.80
CA CYS A 151 16.07 15.60 -9.38
C CYS A 151 15.09 14.54 -8.88
N PHE A 152 15.59 13.47 -8.27
CA PHE A 152 14.82 12.36 -7.71
C PHE A 152 14.91 12.31 -6.18
N PRO A 153 13.79 12.21 -5.45
CA PRO A 153 13.79 12.19 -3.99
C PRO A 153 14.42 10.94 -3.39
N LYS A 154 15.04 11.07 -2.21
CA LYS A 154 15.65 9.97 -1.46
C LYS A 154 14.78 9.56 -0.26
N PRO A 155 14.73 8.27 0.12
CA PRO A 155 13.99 7.81 1.30
C PRO A 155 14.46 8.43 2.62
N SER A 156 15.75 8.76 2.72
CA SER A 156 16.37 9.38 3.91
C SER A 156 16.30 10.91 3.91
N GLY A 157 15.58 11.53 2.97
CA GLY A 157 15.51 12.98 2.78
C GLY A 157 16.50 13.52 1.76
N GLY A 158 16.14 14.64 1.12
CA GLY A 158 16.87 15.26 0.02
C GLY A 158 16.64 14.55 -1.32
N CYS A 159 17.53 14.77 -2.28
CA CYS A 159 17.40 14.26 -3.64
C CYS A 159 18.74 13.93 -4.30
N LYS A 160 18.68 13.22 -5.42
CA LYS A 160 19.78 13.07 -6.38
C LYS A 160 19.39 13.75 -7.68
N CYS A 161 20.21 14.69 -8.14
CA CYS A 161 19.99 15.43 -9.37
C CYS A 161 21.03 15.07 -10.42
N ASN A 162 20.61 14.84 -11.65
CA ASN A 162 21.53 14.80 -12.78
C ASN A 162 21.71 16.23 -13.29
N GLU A 163 22.89 16.80 -13.06
CA GLU A 163 23.27 18.16 -13.44
C GLU A 163 24.36 18.10 -14.50
N LYS A 164 24.54 19.18 -15.28
CA LYS A 164 25.64 19.26 -16.25
C LYS A 164 26.83 19.97 -15.62
N ASP A 165 28.01 19.38 -15.74
CA ASP A 165 29.26 20.03 -15.33
C ASP A 165 29.67 21.14 -16.31
N ALA A 166 30.76 21.87 -15.99
CA ALA A 166 31.28 22.95 -16.83
C ALA A 166 31.69 22.50 -18.25
N SER A 167 31.84 21.20 -18.48
CA SER A 167 32.17 20.58 -19.77
C SER A 167 30.93 20.05 -20.50
N GLY A 168 29.74 20.17 -19.90
CA GLY A 168 28.47 19.69 -20.42
C GLY A 168 28.18 18.20 -20.15
N ALA A 169 29.03 17.51 -19.38
CA ALA A 169 28.84 16.11 -19.01
C ALA A 169 27.86 15.98 -17.84
N ASP A 170 27.02 14.94 -17.88
CA ASP A 170 26.02 14.70 -16.83
C ASP A 170 26.71 14.13 -15.57
N VAL A 171 26.62 14.87 -14.46
CA VAL A 171 27.12 14.53 -13.14
C VAL A 171 25.96 14.36 -12.16
N VAL A 172 26.04 13.35 -11.29
CA VAL A 172 25.00 13.07 -10.29
C VAL A 172 25.32 13.82 -9.00
N ALA A 173 24.64 14.93 -8.75
CA ALA A 173 24.71 15.67 -7.49
C ALA A 173 23.78 15.04 -6.45
N SER A 174 24.22 14.93 -5.20
CA SER A 174 23.41 14.39 -4.09
C SER A 174 23.22 15.46 -3.02
N TYR A 175 21.97 15.76 -2.71
CA TYR A 175 21.57 16.77 -1.73
C TYR A 175 20.91 16.12 -0.51
N SER A 176 21.21 16.60 0.69
CA SER A 176 20.71 16.01 1.95
C SER A 176 19.37 16.59 2.41
N THR A 177 18.95 17.72 1.85
CA THR A 177 17.69 18.39 2.24
C THR A 177 16.82 18.68 1.02
N ASP A 178 15.50 18.58 1.21
CA ASP A 178 14.53 18.80 0.13
C ASP A 178 14.57 20.25 -0.39
N ALA A 179 15.00 21.21 0.43
CA ALA A 179 15.12 22.62 0.03
C ALA A 179 16.18 22.83 -1.08
N GLN A 180 17.28 22.07 -1.07
CA GLN A 180 18.33 22.14 -2.08
C GLN A 180 17.89 21.56 -3.43
N CYS A 181 16.86 20.73 -3.38
CA CYS A 181 16.26 20.05 -4.51
C CYS A 181 15.22 20.89 -5.22
N LYS A 182 14.79 22.01 -4.62
CA LYS A 182 13.78 22.90 -5.20
C LYS A 182 14.46 24.04 -5.94
N GLU A 183 13.93 24.38 -7.10
CA GLU A 183 14.36 25.57 -7.83
C GLU A 183 13.88 26.82 -7.08
N LEU A 184 14.81 27.67 -6.63
CA LEU A 184 14.49 29.04 -6.19
C LEU A 184 14.27 29.91 -7.44
N VAL A 185 13.22 29.67 -8.21
CA VAL A 185 12.93 30.50 -9.39
C VAL A 185 11.62 31.27 -9.16
N PRO A 186 11.64 32.62 -9.24
CA PRO A 186 10.43 33.42 -9.16
C PRO A 186 9.48 33.06 -10.31
N ARG A 187 8.19 32.92 -9.99
CA ARG A 187 7.10 32.61 -10.93
C ARG A 187 7.06 33.59 -12.09
N ASN A 188 7.77 33.33 -13.18
CA ASN A 188 7.60 33.98 -14.48
C ASN A 188 7.91 32.95 -15.58
N LYS A 189 6.98 32.03 -15.85
CA LYS A 189 6.95 31.28 -17.12
C LYS A 189 5.77 31.82 -17.93
N GLU A 190 6.01 32.97 -18.57
CA GLU A 190 5.24 33.36 -19.74
C GLU A 190 5.55 32.37 -20.87
N LYS A 191 4.46 31.73 -21.31
CA LYS A 191 4.18 31.21 -22.66
C LYS A 191 5.30 31.43 -23.70
N ARG A 192 5.99 30.35 -24.08
CA ARG A 192 6.69 30.31 -25.37
C ARG A 192 6.30 29.04 -26.13
N GLU A 193 5.48 29.28 -27.15
CA GLU A 193 5.00 28.32 -28.14
C GLU A 193 6.14 27.90 -29.09
N ALA A 194 6.06 26.63 -29.52
CA ALA A 194 6.49 26.03 -30.78
C ALA A 194 7.90 26.33 -31.35
N ARG A 195 8.72 25.27 -31.49
CA ARG A 195 9.08 24.79 -32.83
C ARG A 195 9.59 23.34 -32.83
N GLU A 196 8.94 22.58 -33.68
CA GLU A 196 9.27 21.28 -34.24
C GLU A 196 10.52 21.41 -35.12
N ASP A 197 11.48 20.49 -34.99
CA ASP A 197 12.18 19.97 -36.16
C ASP A 197 12.79 18.58 -35.90
N THR A 198 12.70 17.79 -36.96
CA THR A 198 12.71 16.34 -37.00
C THR A 198 14.13 15.75 -37.06
N ARG A 199 14.23 14.47 -36.68
CA ARG A 199 15.09 13.44 -37.31
C ARG A 199 16.51 13.28 -36.78
N THR A 200 16.70 12.27 -35.93
CA THR A 200 17.68 11.20 -36.19
C THR A 200 17.18 9.90 -35.54
N GLN A 201 16.60 9.03 -36.37
CA GLN A 201 16.66 7.59 -36.14
C GLN A 201 18.14 7.20 -36.16
N SER A 202 18.62 6.51 -35.14
CA SER A 202 19.20 5.17 -35.29
C SER A 202 19.97 4.74 -34.03
N GLN A 203 19.82 3.45 -33.73
CA GLN A 203 20.68 2.63 -32.86
C GLN A 203 20.46 2.75 -31.35
N PHE A 204 19.43 2.00 -30.92
CA PHE A 204 19.55 1.16 -29.73
C PHE A 204 20.83 0.31 -29.84
N GLN A 205 21.87 0.68 -29.09
CA GLN A 205 22.86 -0.27 -28.61
C GLN A 205 22.92 -0.18 -27.09
N VAL A 206 22.30 -1.20 -26.50
CA VAL A 206 22.38 -1.57 -25.10
C VAL A 206 23.84 -1.97 -24.82
N ASN A 207 24.63 -1.04 -24.28
CA ASN A 207 25.89 -1.40 -23.63
C ASN A 207 25.61 -1.64 -22.13
N VAL A 208 25.01 -2.80 -21.83
CA VAL A 208 25.06 -3.40 -20.49
C VAL A 208 26.49 -3.86 -20.28
N ARG A 209 27.33 -2.96 -19.76
CA ARG A 209 28.58 -3.38 -19.13
C ARG A 209 28.20 -4.03 -17.81
N GLN A 210 28.45 -5.33 -17.77
CA GLN A 210 28.45 -6.16 -16.57
C GLN A 210 29.33 -5.48 -15.53
N GLN A 211 28.73 -4.94 -14.47
CA GLN A 211 29.39 -4.76 -13.19
C GLN A 211 28.89 -5.86 -12.26
N LYS A 212 29.74 -6.87 -12.18
CA LYS A 212 29.69 -8.00 -11.27
C LYS A 212 30.71 -7.67 -10.18
N ASP A 213 30.24 -7.02 -9.12
CA ASP A 213 30.95 -6.91 -7.84
C ASP A 213 29.88 -7.06 -6.73
N SER A 214 29.62 -8.30 -6.30
CA SER A 214 30.02 -8.84 -4.98
C SER A 214 29.84 -7.87 -3.81
N ASP A 215 28.59 -7.67 -3.39
CA ASP A 215 28.21 -7.72 -1.98
C ASP A 215 26.69 -7.84 -1.85
N SER A 216 26.18 -9.08 -1.85
CA SER A 216 24.78 -9.36 -1.50
C SER A 216 24.72 -9.75 -0.04
N PRO A 217 23.97 -9.02 0.82
CA PRO A 217 23.52 -9.58 2.07
C PRO A 217 22.55 -10.72 1.74
N SER A 218 23.02 -11.95 1.91
CA SER A 218 22.19 -13.14 1.98
C SER A 218 21.20 -12.97 3.13
N GLN A 219 19.94 -12.63 2.82
CA GLN A 219 18.80 -13.08 3.62
C GLN A 219 17.58 -13.31 2.73
N ASN A 220 17.22 -14.58 2.60
CA ASN A 220 15.86 -15.03 2.33
C ASN A 220 14.93 -14.50 3.46
N VAL A 221 14.62 -13.21 3.46
CA VAL A 221 13.47 -12.70 4.21
C VAL A 221 12.26 -13.06 3.38
N ARG A 222 11.63 -14.20 3.70
CA ARG A 222 10.28 -14.52 3.21
C ARG A 222 9.36 -13.41 3.65
N ASP A 223 9.03 -12.52 2.73
CA ASP A 223 7.93 -11.58 2.91
C ASP A 223 6.64 -12.34 2.56
N PRO A 224 5.77 -12.63 3.55
CA PRO A 224 4.55 -13.39 3.31
C PRO A 224 3.62 -12.71 2.30
N VAL A 225 3.69 -11.38 2.15
CA VAL A 225 2.90 -10.64 1.17
C VAL A 225 3.45 -10.87 -0.24
N ARG A 226 4.77 -10.87 -0.40
CA ARG A 226 5.44 -11.15 -1.68
C ARG A 226 5.21 -12.59 -2.14
N ASP A 227 5.31 -13.54 -1.22
CA ASP A 227 5.08 -14.97 -1.51
C ASP A 227 3.61 -15.21 -1.93
N GLN A 228 2.65 -14.58 -1.23
CA GLN A 228 1.23 -14.64 -1.61
C GLN A 228 0.96 -13.98 -2.97
N ALA A 229 1.57 -12.82 -3.23
CA ALA A 229 1.44 -12.15 -4.52
C ALA A 229 2.01 -12.99 -5.66
N GLN A 230 3.15 -13.65 -5.45
CA GLN A 230 3.76 -14.54 -6.44
C GLN A 230 2.91 -15.80 -6.67
N ALA A 231 2.30 -16.36 -5.63
CA ALA A 231 1.38 -17.48 -5.74
C ALA A 231 0.10 -17.10 -6.53
N ASN A 232 -0.49 -15.95 -6.22
CA ASN A 232 -1.65 -15.42 -6.95
C ASN A 232 -1.31 -15.16 -8.43
N TYR A 233 -0.16 -14.56 -8.71
CA TYR A 233 0.31 -14.35 -10.08
C TYR A 233 0.48 -15.66 -10.83
N ARG A 234 1.11 -16.67 -10.21
CA ARG A 234 1.26 -18.01 -10.80
C ARG A 234 -0.09 -18.68 -11.07
N ALA A 235 -1.07 -18.51 -10.19
CA ALA A 235 -2.42 -19.04 -10.40
C ALA A 235 -3.09 -18.43 -11.63
N VAL A 236 -3.02 -17.10 -11.80
CA VAL A 236 -3.56 -16.41 -12.97
C VAL A 236 -2.85 -16.83 -14.24
N VAL A 237 -1.51 -16.94 -14.22
CA VAL A 237 -0.74 -17.42 -15.38
C VAL A 237 -1.13 -18.85 -15.75
N ASN A 238 -1.32 -19.74 -14.77
CA ASN A 238 -1.79 -21.10 -15.03
C ASN A 238 -3.20 -21.12 -15.62
N GLU A 239 -4.12 -20.31 -15.10
CA GLU A 239 -5.47 -20.19 -15.63
C GLU A 239 -5.46 -19.67 -17.07
N LEU A 240 -4.64 -18.66 -17.36
CA LEU A 240 -4.45 -18.15 -18.71
C LEU A 240 -3.87 -19.23 -19.61
N ASN A 241 -2.79 -19.89 -19.20
CA ASN A 241 -2.18 -20.97 -19.99
C ASN A 241 -3.17 -22.09 -20.32
N GLU A 242 -4.03 -22.49 -19.38
CA GLU A 242 -5.08 -23.47 -19.64
C GLU A 242 -6.17 -22.93 -20.59
N LYS A 243 -6.56 -21.65 -20.47
CA LYS A 243 -7.53 -21.01 -21.39
C LYS A 243 -7.00 -20.82 -22.81
N PHE A 244 -5.69 -20.62 -22.95
CA PHE A 244 -5.02 -20.48 -24.24
C PHE A 244 -4.49 -21.83 -24.79
N LYS A 245 -4.62 -22.91 -24.00
CA LYS A 245 -4.10 -24.22 -24.37
C LYS A 245 -4.75 -24.74 -25.64
N GLY A 246 -3.91 -24.92 -26.65
CA GLY A 246 -4.33 -25.42 -27.95
C GLY A 246 -5.14 -24.44 -28.76
N LEU A 247 -5.29 -23.15 -28.40
CA LEU A 247 -5.86 -22.15 -29.31
C LEU A 247 -4.88 -21.81 -30.44
N ARG A 248 -5.41 -21.59 -31.65
CA ARG A 248 -4.64 -21.12 -32.80
C ARG A 248 -4.04 -19.73 -32.54
N GLU A 249 -2.92 -19.44 -33.19
CA GLU A 249 -2.30 -18.12 -33.10
C GLU A 249 -3.28 -17.03 -33.58
N GLY A 250 -3.42 -15.96 -32.81
CA GLY A 250 -4.40 -14.89 -33.07
C GLY A 250 -5.84 -15.21 -32.65
N CYS A 251 -6.08 -16.33 -31.96
CA CYS A 251 -7.37 -16.66 -31.34
C CYS A 251 -7.39 -16.37 -29.83
N TYR A 252 -8.54 -15.89 -29.35
CA TYR A 252 -8.77 -15.51 -27.96
C TYR A 252 -9.96 -16.30 -27.36
N PRO A 253 -9.80 -16.84 -26.13
CA PRO A 253 -10.82 -17.67 -25.49
C PRO A 253 -12.03 -16.84 -25.04
N ARG A 254 -13.24 -17.40 -25.21
CA ARG A 254 -14.52 -16.80 -24.79
C ARG A 254 -15.34 -17.82 -23.99
N PRO A 255 -16.33 -17.39 -23.19
CA PRO A 255 -17.24 -18.32 -22.51
C PRO A 255 -18.01 -19.25 -23.46
N LYS A 256 -18.21 -18.84 -24.71
CA LYS A 256 -18.80 -19.65 -25.79
C LYS A 256 -17.92 -19.54 -27.03
N GLY A 257 -17.08 -20.55 -27.26
CA GLY A 257 -16.13 -20.59 -28.36
C GLY A 257 -15.00 -19.56 -28.22
N CYS A 258 -14.76 -18.78 -29.28
CA CYS A 258 -13.50 -18.05 -29.43
C CYS A 258 -13.57 -16.98 -30.52
N LEU A 259 -12.69 -15.99 -30.42
CA LEU A 259 -12.56 -14.90 -31.38
C LEU A 259 -11.17 -14.97 -32.02
N CYS A 260 -11.09 -15.12 -33.33
CA CYS A 260 -9.81 -15.18 -34.03
C CYS A 260 -9.64 -14.03 -35.01
N VAL A 261 -8.44 -13.49 -35.09
CA VAL A 261 -8.04 -12.57 -36.16
C VAL A 261 -7.78 -13.37 -37.42
N THR A 262 -8.57 -13.16 -38.47
CA THR A 262 -8.47 -13.88 -39.75
C THR A 262 -7.72 -13.12 -40.82
N GLY A 263 -7.39 -11.85 -40.59
CA GLY A 263 -6.64 -11.01 -41.52
C GLY A 263 -6.67 -9.54 -41.11
N LYS A 264 -6.14 -8.66 -41.96
CA LYS A 264 -6.26 -7.21 -41.83
C LYS A 264 -7.06 -6.63 -43.00
N ASP A 265 -7.83 -5.58 -42.76
CA ASP A 265 -8.53 -4.85 -43.82
C ASP A 265 -7.56 -3.95 -44.61
N ARG A 266 -8.06 -3.27 -45.65
CA ARG A 266 -7.26 -2.36 -46.50
C ARG A 266 -6.72 -1.14 -45.72
N SER A 267 -7.24 -0.89 -44.53
CA SER A 267 -6.85 0.20 -43.63
C SER A 267 -5.94 -0.28 -42.50
N GLY A 268 -5.56 -1.57 -42.49
CA GLY A 268 -4.67 -2.18 -41.50
C GLY A 268 -5.34 -2.66 -40.21
N ASN A 269 -6.67 -2.56 -40.09
CA ASN A 269 -7.40 -3.01 -38.91
C ASN A 269 -7.62 -4.52 -38.92
N ASP A 270 -7.62 -5.15 -37.75
CA ASP A 270 -7.81 -6.59 -37.62
C ASP A 270 -9.25 -7.01 -37.97
N ILE A 271 -9.38 -7.91 -38.94
CA ILE A 271 -10.63 -8.59 -39.27
C ILE A 271 -10.77 -9.77 -38.31
N THR A 272 -11.76 -9.71 -37.43
CA THR A 272 -12.03 -10.76 -36.45
C THR A 272 -13.22 -11.63 -36.85
N ARG A 273 -13.11 -12.95 -36.61
CA ARG A 273 -14.19 -13.92 -36.80
C ARG A 273 -14.49 -14.63 -35.49
N ARG A 274 -15.78 -14.78 -35.19
CA ARG A 274 -16.27 -15.51 -34.01
C ARG A 274 -16.58 -16.95 -34.38
N PHE A 275 -16.07 -17.87 -33.58
CA PHE A 275 -16.40 -19.28 -33.62
C PHE A 275 -17.18 -19.63 -32.36
N MET A 276 -18.27 -20.38 -32.50
CA MET A 276 -19.13 -20.76 -31.36
C MET A 276 -18.68 -22.07 -30.70
N LYS A 277 -17.82 -22.84 -31.37
CA LYS A 277 -17.26 -24.10 -30.88
C LYS A 277 -15.76 -23.95 -30.66
N ASP A 278 -15.29 -24.41 -29.51
CA ASP A 278 -13.87 -24.47 -29.17
C ASP A 278 -13.04 -25.28 -30.18
N THR A 279 -13.62 -26.33 -30.75
CA THR A 279 -12.96 -27.19 -31.75
C THR A 279 -12.61 -26.42 -33.03
N GLU A 280 -13.31 -25.32 -33.32
CA GLU A 280 -13.10 -24.51 -34.52
C GLU A 280 -12.00 -23.46 -34.33
N CYS A 281 -11.46 -23.26 -33.13
CA CYS A 281 -10.30 -22.40 -32.90
C CYS A 281 -9.15 -23.11 -32.20
N LYS A 282 -9.36 -24.35 -31.77
CA LYS A 282 -8.30 -25.19 -31.25
C LYS A 282 -7.51 -25.82 -32.41
N CYS A 283 -6.20 -25.93 -32.22
CA CYS A 283 -5.28 -26.54 -33.15
C CYS A 283 -5.60 -28.02 -33.34
N THR A 284 -5.82 -28.41 -34.59
CA THR A 284 -5.84 -29.80 -35.04
C THR A 284 -4.59 -30.06 -35.88
N ALA A 285 -4.07 -31.30 -35.84
CA ALA A 285 -2.88 -31.67 -36.59
C ALA A 285 -3.06 -31.36 -38.08
N GLY A 286 -2.19 -30.51 -38.64
CA GLY A 286 -2.22 -30.09 -40.04
C GLY A 286 -2.98 -28.79 -40.36
N SER A 287 -3.51 -28.07 -39.35
CA SER A 287 -4.17 -26.78 -39.57
C SER A 287 -3.17 -25.61 -39.69
N PRO A 288 -3.37 -24.66 -40.63
CA PRO A 288 -2.52 -23.47 -40.73
C PRO A 288 -2.60 -22.60 -39.47
N GLY A 289 -1.44 -22.16 -38.95
CA GLY A 289 -1.33 -21.31 -37.76
C GLY A 289 -1.22 -22.04 -36.42
N CYS A 290 -0.80 -23.31 -36.45
CA CYS A 290 -0.50 -24.12 -35.26
C CYS A 290 1.00 -24.42 -35.19
N PRO A 291 1.62 -24.37 -34.00
CA PRO A 291 3.00 -24.83 -33.83
C PRO A 291 3.07 -26.32 -34.18
N VAL A 292 4.07 -26.67 -34.99
CA VAL A 292 4.37 -28.05 -35.42
C VAL A 292 4.94 -28.86 -34.27
#